data_AF-A0A9P1R5M2-F1
#
_entry.id   AF-A0A9P1R5M2-F1
#
_cell.length_a   1.000
_cell.length_b   1.000
_cell.length_c   1.000
_cell.angle_alpha   90.00
_cell.angle_beta   90.00
_cell.angle_gamma   90.00
#
_symmetry.space_group_name_H-M   'P 1'
#
loop_
_entity.id
_entity.type
_entity.pdbx_description
1 polymer ?
#
loop_
_entity_poly.entity_id
_entity_poly.type
_entity_poly.pdbx_seq_one_letter_code
_entity_poly.pdbx_strand_id
1 'polypeptide(L)'
;MIDPTDKQTQALPLEQPKRGRGRPATGKALSDAERARRYRANKKNRDAQPSRKEAPSIPTDGVKEILDGWQRTQEELDQALQRIAELEAELASRVTKKEEAEAKTWAIQERKGKARWQTISKGLTRKAGERQFDKLLSGLTDPRYTYRMIEE
;
A
#
# COMPACT_ATOMS: atom_id res chain seq x y z
N MET A 1 -29.09 91.72 53.57
CA MET A 1 -28.99 90.89 54.78
C MET A 1 -29.06 89.45 54.32
N ILE A 2 -27.91 88.78 54.26
CA ILE A 2 -27.76 87.38 53.78
C ILE A 2 -27.71 86.51 55.04
N ASP A 3 -28.53 85.47 55.10
CA ASP A 3 -28.68 84.60 56.27
C ASP A 3 -27.37 83.83 56.52
N PRO A 4 -26.72 84.00 57.68
CA PRO A 4 -25.43 83.34 57.98
C PRO A 4 -25.57 81.83 58.23
N THR A 5 -26.79 81.30 58.25
CA THR A 5 -27.07 79.89 58.56
C THR A 5 -27.30 79.00 57.33
N ASP A 6 -27.24 79.57 56.12
CA ASP A 6 -27.39 78.82 54.88
C ASP A 6 -26.14 77.96 54.60
N LYS A 7 -26.20 76.68 54.98
CA LYS A 7 -25.18 75.70 54.68
C LYS A 7 -25.28 75.35 53.19
N GLN A 8 -24.59 76.13 52.36
CA GLN A 8 -24.38 75.81 50.95
C GLN A 8 -24.06 74.32 50.80
N THR A 9 -24.88 73.61 50.03
CA THR A 9 -24.71 72.19 49.72
C THR A 9 -23.29 71.97 49.20
N GLN A 10 -22.43 71.33 49.99
CA GLN A 10 -21.08 71.01 49.55
C GLN A 10 -21.18 70.03 48.37
N ALA A 11 -20.61 70.42 47.23
CA ALA A 11 -20.57 69.55 46.07
C ALA A 11 -19.71 68.32 46.40
N LEU A 12 -20.29 67.12 46.29
CA LEU A 12 -19.53 65.88 46.41
C LEU A 12 -18.41 65.86 45.35
N PRO A 13 -17.18 65.46 45.70
CA PRO A 13 -16.11 65.28 44.73
C PRO A 13 -16.45 64.06 43.86
N LEU A 14 -17.04 64.29 42.69
CA LEU A 14 -17.25 63.26 41.69
C LEU A 14 -15.88 62.86 41.14
N GLU A 15 -15.37 61.73 41.61
CA GLU A 15 -14.22 61.08 41.00
C GLU A 15 -14.42 60.96 39.48
N GLN A 16 -13.34 61.24 38.76
CA GLN A 16 -13.26 61.31 37.30
C GLN A 16 -14.13 60.27 36.58
N PRO A 17 -14.71 60.60 35.41
CA PRO A 17 -15.60 59.69 34.70
C PRO A 17 -14.92 58.34 34.48
N LYS A 18 -15.45 57.31 35.14
CA LYS A 18 -14.99 55.92 35.02
C LYS A 18 -14.82 55.59 33.55
N ARG A 19 -13.57 55.30 33.16
CA ARG A 19 -13.19 55.00 31.77
C ARG A 19 -14.12 53.91 31.22
N GLY A 20 -14.94 54.26 30.23
CA GLY A 20 -15.80 53.29 29.57
C GLY A 20 -14.97 52.13 29.03
N ARG A 21 -15.41 50.89 29.29
CA ARG A 21 -14.73 49.67 28.81
C ARG A 21 -14.57 49.74 27.28
N GLY A 22 -13.38 49.40 26.78
CA GLY A 22 -13.08 49.39 25.34
C GLY A 22 -12.45 50.67 24.77
N ARG A 23 -12.22 51.72 25.57
CA ARG A 23 -11.41 52.86 25.13
C ARG A 23 -9.93 52.56 25.32
N PRO A 24 -9.08 52.65 24.27
CA PRO A 24 -7.65 52.39 24.41
C PRO A 24 -7.02 53.36 25.41
N ALA A 25 -6.13 52.86 26.26
CA ALA A 25 -5.60 53.59 27.41
C ALA A 25 -4.78 54.84 27.02
N THR A 26 -4.29 54.91 25.78
CA THR A 26 -3.27 55.85 25.28
C THR A 26 -3.81 57.13 24.63
N GLY A 27 -5.08 57.49 24.84
CA GLY A 27 -5.67 58.72 24.27
C GLY A 27 -5.86 58.71 22.74
N LYS A 28 -5.37 57.68 22.05
CA LYS A 28 -5.54 57.44 20.60
C LYS A 28 -6.89 56.80 20.28
N ALA A 29 -7.94 57.17 20.99
CA ALA A 29 -9.28 56.67 20.72
C ALA A 29 -9.79 57.34 19.43
N LEU A 30 -10.06 56.54 18.40
CA LEU A 30 -10.73 57.05 17.20
C LEU A 30 -12.10 57.61 17.58
N SER A 31 -12.42 58.78 17.04
CA SER A 31 -13.77 59.33 17.14
C SER A 31 -14.77 58.36 16.52
N ASP A 32 -16.02 58.37 16.99
CA ASP A 32 -17.07 57.49 16.45
C ASP A 32 -17.26 57.72 14.93
N ALA A 33 -17.07 58.96 14.46
CA ALA A 33 -17.08 59.30 13.05
C ALA A 33 -15.94 58.63 12.26
N GLU A 34 -14.73 58.58 12.81
CA GLU A 34 -13.57 57.95 12.17
C GLU A 34 -13.71 56.42 12.15
N ARG A 35 -14.28 55.84 13.22
CA ARG A 35 -14.61 54.42 13.27
C ARG A 35 -15.62 54.04 12.20
N ALA A 36 -16.66 54.85 12.03
CA ALA A 36 -17.67 54.64 10.98
C ALA A 36 -17.07 54.75 9.57
N ARG A 37 -16.17 55.72 9.32
CA ARG A 37 -15.43 55.85 8.05
C ARG A 37 -14.58 54.62 7.77
N ARG A 38 -13.79 54.16 8.75
CA ARG A 38 -12.98 52.94 8.64
C ARG A 38 -13.82 51.70 8.38
N TYR A 39 -14.94 51.54 9.08
CA TYR A 39 -15.84 50.40 8.87
C TYR A 39 -16.39 50.38 7.44
N ARG A 40 -16.87 51.53 6.93
CA ARG A 40 -17.36 51.64 5.54
C ARG A 40 -16.27 51.36 4.51
N ALA A 41 -15.06 51.88 4.73
CA ALA A 41 -13.92 51.63 3.85
C ALA A 41 -13.54 50.14 3.83
N ASN A 42 -13.43 49.49 4.99
CA ASN A 42 -13.11 48.07 5.08
C ASN A 42 -14.21 47.19 4.47
N LYS A 43 -15.49 47.55 4.68
CA LYS A 43 -16.61 46.84 4.07
C LYS A 43 -16.55 46.94 2.53
N LYS A 44 -16.34 48.15 1.99
CA LYS A 44 -16.17 48.35 0.54
C LYS A 44 -14.99 47.54 0.00
N ASN A 45 -13.86 47.52 0.70
CA ASN A 45 -12.69 46.74 0.28
C ASN A 45 -12.96 45.23 0.34
N ARG A 46 -13.70 44.74 1.34
CA ARG A 46 -14.08 43.34 1.44
C ARG A 46 -15.04 42.93 0.33
N ASP A 47 -16.01 43.78 0.01
CA ASP A 47 -17.00 43.52 -1.03
C ASP A 47 -16.41 43.72 -2.45
N ALA A 48 -15.31 44.48 -2.58
CA ALA A 48 -14.55 44.67 -3.82
C ALA A 48 -13.45 43.62 -4.06
N GLN A 49 -13.12 42.79 -3.06
CA GLN A 49 -12.30 41.62 -3.30
C GLN A 49 -13.18 40.56 -3.98
N PRO A 50 -12.83 40.08 -5.19
CA PRO A 50 -13.52 38.93 -5.75
C PRO A 50 -13.40 37.80 -4.73
N SER A 51 -14.53 37.24 -4.30
CA SER A 51 -14.53 36.14 -3.35
C SER A 51 -13.59 35.08 -3.89
N ARG A 52 -12.54 34.74 -3.15
CA ARG A 52 -11.59 33.68 -3.46
C ARG A 52 -12.33 32.33 -3.38
N LYS A 53 -13.22 32.10 -4.34
CA LYS A 53 -13.97 30.87 -4.63
C LYS A 53 -13.56 30.35 -6.01
N GLU A 54 -12.34 30.64 -6.43
CA GLU A 54 -11.74 29.88 -7.52
C GLU A 54 -11.35 28.53 -6.91
N ALA A 55 -12.24 27.54 -7.10
CA ALA A 55 -11.80 26.16 -7.04
C ALA A 55 -10.60 26.03 -7.99
N PRO A 56 -9.51 25.33 -7.63
CA PRO A 56 -8.41 25.12 -8.56
C PRO A 56 -9.00 24.44 -9.80
N SER A 57 -9.04 25.16 -10.92
CA SER A 57 -9.42 24.62 -12.22
C SER A 57 -8.32 23.64 -12.60
N ILE A 58 -8.57 22.34 -12.37
CA ILE A 58 -7.67 21.28 -12.83
C ILE A 58 -7.67 21.38 -14.36
N PRO A 59 -6.51 21.61 -15.01
CA PRO A 59 -6.43 21.65 -16.45
C PRO A 59 -7.00 20.35 -17.02
N THR A 60 -7.95 20.44 -17.94
CA THR A 60 -8.59 19.28 -18.60
C THR A 60 -7.56 18.34 -19.23
N ASP A 61 -6.42 18.87 -19.65
CA ASP A 61 -5.30 18.10 -20.22
C ASP A 61 -4.68 17.15 -19.19
N GLY A 62 -4.53 17.57 -17.93
CA GLY A 62 -3.99 16.73 -16.86
C GLY A 62 -4.94 15.60 -16.45
N VAL A 63 -6.26 15.81 -16.57
CA VAL A 63 -7.26 14.75 -16.30
C VAL A 63 -7.18 13.65 -17.35
N LYS A 64 -6.95 14.02 -18.62
CA LYS A 64 -6.82 13.06 -19.71
C LYS A 64 -5.56 12.21 -19.56
N GLU A 65 -4.42 12.82 -19.25
CA GLU A 65 -3.17 12.09 -19.02
C GLU A 65 -3.28 11.08 -17.87
N ILE A 66 -3.98 11.44 -16.79
CA ILE A 66 -4.22 10.55 -15.66
C ILE A 66 -5.11 9.38 -16.07
N LEU A 67 -6.17 9.63 -16.85
CA LEU A 67 -7.07 8.58 -17.33
C LEU A 67 -6.37 7.61 -18.28
N ASP A 68 -5.62 8.14 -19.24
CA ASP A 68 -4.84 7.34 -20.19
C ASP A 68 -3.76 6.52 -19.46
N GLY A 69 -3.12 7.11 -18.44
CA GLY A 69 -2.16 6.42 -17.58
C GLY A 69 -2.81 5.27 -16.80
N TRP A 70 -3.99 5.51 -16.21
CA TRP A 70 -4.74 4.49 -15.50
C TRP A 70 -5.15 3.33 -16.41
N GLN A 71 -5.63 3.63 -17.62
CA GLN A 71 -5.97 2.61 -18.62
C GLN A 71 -4.76 1.73 -18.99
N ARG A 72 -3.59 2.34 -19.26
CA ARG A 72 -2.36 1.59 -19.53
C ARG A 72 -1.97 0.67 -18.38
N THR A 73 -2.02 1.17 -17.15
CA THR A 73 -1.70 0.34 -15.97
C THR A 73 -2.67 -0.83 -15.80
N GLN A 74 -3.94 -0.63 -16.17
CA GLN A 74 -4.95 -1.67 -16.13
C GLN A 74 -4.69 -2.75 -17.20
N GLU A 75 -4.34 -2.33 -18.42
CA GLU A 75 -3.97 -3.24 -19.51
C GLU A 75 -2.70 -4.05 -19.17
N GLU A 76 -1.69 -3.41 -18.58
CA GLU A 76 -0.47 -4.08 -18.11
C GLU A 76 -0.77 -5.12 -17.01
N LEU A 77 -1.68 -4.80 -16.08
CA LEU A 77 -2.13 -5.72 -15.05
C LEU A 77 -2.82 -6.94 -15.65
N ASP A 78 -3.74 -6.72 -16.61
CA ASP A 78 -4.46 -7.80 -17.27
C ASP A 78 -3.50 -8.72 -18.05
N GLN A 79 -2.53 -8.14 -18.76
CA GLN A 79 -1.49 -8.91 -19.46
C GLN A 79 -0.62 -9.72 -18.49
N ALA A 80 -0.21 -9.13 -17.36
CA ALA A 80 0.57 -9.83 -16.35
C ALA A 80 -0.21 -11.00 -15.73
N LEU A 81 -1.50 -10.82 -15.43
CA LEU A 81 -2.36 -11.88 -14.91
C LEU A 81 -2.55 -13.03 -15.92
N GLN A 82 -2.75 -12.70 -17.20
CA GLN A 82 -2.80 -13.73 -18.26
C GLN A 82 -1.49 -14.51 -18.35
N ARG A 83 -0.35 -13.81 -18.30
CA ARG A 83 0.97 -14.46 -18.35
C ARG A 83 1.22 -15.37 -17.15
N ILE A 84 0.79 -14.96 -15.95
CA ILE A 84 0.85 -15.80 -14.75
C ILE A 84 0.00 -17.05 -14.93
N ALA A 85 -1.25 -16.92 -15.39
CA ALA A 85 -2.13 -18.06 -15.62
C ALA A 85 -1.56 -19.06 -16.65
N GLU A 86 -0.95 -18.58 -17.73
CA GLU A 86 -0.26 -19.41 -18.70
C GLU A 86 0.93 -20.17 -18.08
N LEU A 87 1.77 -19.47 -17.31
CA LEU A 87 2.93 -20.08 -16.65
C LEU A 87 2.50 -21.10 -15.60
N GLU A 88 1.44 -20.83 -14.85
CA GLU A 88 0.85 -21.76 -13.89
C GLU A 88 0.31 -23.00 -14.59
N ALA A 89 -0.39 -22.85 -15.73
CA ALA A 89 -0.87 -23.97 -16.53
C ALA A 89 0.29 -24.79 -17.11
N GLU A 90 1.35 -24.13 -17.59
CA GLU A 90 2.55 -24.80 -18.08
C GLU A 90 3.24 -25.58 -16.95
N LEU A 91 3.41 -24.98 -15.77
CA LEU A 91 3.97 -25.64 -14.59
C LEU A 91 3.12 -26.83 -14.15
N ALA A 92 1.79 -26.67 -14.09
CA ALA A 92 0.88 -27.77 -13.78
C ALA A 92 1.05 -28.92 -14.78
N SER A 93 1.12 -28.64 -16.09
CA SER A 93 1.35 -29.66 -17.11
C SER A 93 2.71 -30.36 -16.99
N ARG A 94 3.75 -29.63 -16.53
CA ARG A 94 5.07 -30.21 -16.28
C ARG A 94 5.08 -31.07 -15.03
N VAL A 95 4.34 -30.68 -13.99
CA VAL A 95 4.16 -31.45 -12.77
C VAL A 95 3.42 -32.75 -13.08
N THR A 96 2.29 -32.70 -13.79
CA THR A 96 1.55 -33.93 -14.15
C THR A 96 2.39 -34.86 -15.02
N LYS A 97 3.11 -34.36 -16.02
CA LYS A 97 4.05 -35.17 -16.82
C LYS A 97 5.16 -35.78 -15.96
N LYS A 98 5.65 -35.06 -14.96
CA LYS A 98 6.65 -35.55 -14.02
C LYS A 98 6.07 -36.60 -13.08
N GLU A 99 4.85 -36.40 -12.58
CA GLU A 99 4.13 -37.37 -11.76
C GLU A 99 3.79 -38.64 -12.55
N GLU A 100 3.37 -38.53 -13.81
CA GLU A 100 3.20 -39.68 -14.70
C GLU A 100 4.52 -40.42 -14.94
N ALA A 101 5.64 -39.70 -15.08
CA ALA A 101 6.96 -40.29 -15.17
C ALA A 101 7.45 -40.90 -13.84
N GLU A 102 6.97 -40.41 -12.69
CA GLU A 102 7.25 -40.94 -11.35
C GLU A 102 6.29 -42.09 -10.96
N ALA A 103 5.11 -42.17 -11.58
CA ALA A 103 4.15 -43.27 -11.44
C ALA A 103 4.65 -44.55 -12.11
N LYS A 104 5.59 -44.44 -13.04
CA LYS A 104 6.34 -45.58 -13.58
C LYS A 104 7.17 -46.19 -12.47
N THR A 105 6.75 -47.37 -12.02
CA THR A 105 7.47 -48.17 -11.05
C THR A 105 8.61 -48.91 -11.73
N TRP A 106 9.71 -49.09 -11.00
CA TRP A 106 10.89 -49.79 -11.47
C TRP A 106 11.16 -51.01 -10.60
N ALA A 107 11.68 -52.06 -11.23
CA ALA A 107 12.19 -53.25 -10.57
C ALA A 107 13.67 -53.43 -10.85
N ILE A 108 14.40 -53.96 -9.86
CA ILE A 108 15.79 -54.36 -10.01
C ILE A 108 15.84 -55.87 -10.07
N GLN A 109 16.51 -56.38 -11.09
CA GLN A 109 16.76 -57.79 -11.27
C GLN A 109 18.26 -58.09 -11.17
N GLU A 110 18.58 -59.24 -10.60
CA GLU A 110 19.92 -59.79 -10.55
C GLU A 110 20.00 -61.10 -11.30
N ARG A 111 21.20 -61.42 -11.81
CA ARG A 111 21.54 -62.77 -12.26
C ARG A 111 22.96 -63.08 -11.84
N LYS A 112 23.26 -64.37 -11.71
CA LYS A 112 24.60 -64.89 -11.48
C LYS A 112 25.08 -65.67 -12.71
N GLY A 113 26.03 -65.12 -13.45
CA GLY A 113 26.56 -65.72 -14.68
C GLY A 113 25.47 -65.98 -15.72
N LYS A 114 25.25 -67.26 -16.05
CA LYS A 114 24.22 -67.71 -17.01
C LYS A 114 22.87 -68.09 -16.36
N ALA A 115 22.70 -67.84 -15.06
CA ALA A 115 21.44 -68.10 -14.39
C ALA A 115 20.31 -67.19 -14.90
N ARG A 116 19.06 -67.59 -14.61
CA ARG A 116 17.87 -66.77 -14.88
C ARG A 116 17.91 -65.47 -14.06
N TRP A 117 17.29 -64.42 -14.61
CA TRP A 117 17.07 -63.18 -13.89
C TRP A 117 16.07 -63.39 -12.75
N GLN A 118 16.37 -62.81 -11.59
CA GLN A 118 15.51 -62.83 -10.40
C GLN A 118 15.24 -61.40 -9.97
N THR A 119 13.98 -61.08 -9.66
CA THR A 119 13.60 -59.77 -9.13
C THR A 119 13.94 -59.69 -7.65
N ILE A 120 14.79 -58.73 -7.30
CA ILE A 120 15.21 -58.48 -5.92
C ILE A 120 14.51 -57.28 -5.30
N SER A 121 13.98 -56.37 -6.12
CA SER A 121 13.19 -55.23 -5.66
C SER A 121 12.20 -54.82 -6.73
N LYS A 122 11.02 -54.35 -6.30
CA LYS A 122 9.87 -53.99 -7.14
C LYS A 122 9.17 -52.74 -6.60
N GLY A 123 8.38 -52.07 -7.42
CA GLY A 123 7.61 -50.89 -6.99
C GLY A 123 8.48 -49.70 -6.58
N LEU A 124 9.71 -49.59 -7.09
CA LEU A 124 10.61 -48.48 -6.76
C LEU A 124 10.27 -47.25 -7.61
N THR A 125 10.31 -46.06 -7.02
CA THR A 125 10.39 -44.84 -7.83
C THR A 125 11.72 -44.81 -8.57
N ARG A 126 11.78 -44.17 -9.74
CA ARG A 126 13.00 -44.10 -10.57
C ARG A 126 14.25 -43.69 -9.76
N LYS A 127 14.14 -42.63 -8.96
CA LYS A 127 15.25 -42.10 -8.15
C LYS A 127 15.67 -43.05 -7.02
N ALA A 128 14.72 -43.78 -6.43
CA ALA A 128 15.03 -44.80 -5.42
C ALA A 128 15.70 -46.02 -6.07
N GLY A 129 15.21 -46.44 -7.24
CA GLY A 129 15.79 -47.52 -8.05
C GLY A 129 17.23 -47.21 -8.48
N GLU A 130 17.49 -46.02 -9.02
CA GLU A 130 18.84 -45.58 -9.43
C GLU A 130 19.82 -45.62 -8.24
N ARG A 131 19.44 -45.08 -7.08
CA ARG A 131 20.28 -45.13 -5.87
C ARG A 131 20.57 -46.55 -5.41
N GLN A 132 19.57 -47.42 -5.43
CA GLN A 132 19.76 -48.81 -5.02
C GLN A 132 20.61 -49.58 -6.04
N PHE A 133 20.42 -49.31 -7.33
CA PHE A 133 21.22 -49.88 -8.42
C PHE A 133 22.69 -49.46 -8.33
N ASP A 134 22.97 -48.17 -8.11
CA ASP A 134 24.33 -47.66 -7.91
C ASP A 134 24.99 -48.28 -6.67
N LYS A 135 24.23 -48.47 -5.59
CA LYS A 135 24.72 -49.16 -4.38
C LYS A 135 25.08 -50.62 -4.65
N LEU A 136 24.28 -51.31 -5.46
CA LEU A 136 24.55 -52.71 -5.84
C LEU A 136 25.78 -52.82 -6.76
N LEU A 137 25.97 -51.89 -7.68
CA LEU A 137 27.14 -51.84 -8.56
C LEU A 137 28.42 -51.48 -7.80
N SER A 138 28.36 -50.50 -6.89
CA SER A 138 29.52 -50.09 -6.09
C SER A 138 29.92 -51.13 -5.03
N GLY A 139 28.97 -51.91 -4.53
CA GLY A 139 29.21 -53.02 -3.61
C GLY A 139 29.56 -54.35 -4.28
N LEU A 140 29.76 -54.37 -5.61
CA LEU A 140 29.95 -55.61 -6.37
C LEU A 140 31.32 -56.24 -6.10
N THR A 141 31.36 -57.26 -5.25
CA THR A 141 32.58 -58.00 -4.91
C THR A 141 32.82 -59.22 -5.80
N ASP A 142 31.76 -59.79 -6.40
CA ASP A 142 31.86 -60.95 -7.29
C ASP A 142 31.42 -60.56 -8.72
N PRO A 143 32.33 -60.59 -9.72
CA PRO A 143 32.05 -60.15 -11.09
C PRO A 143 31.05 -61.05 -11.82
N ARG A 144 30.67 -62.19 -11.24
CA ARG A 144 29.63 -63.06 -11.80
C ARG A 144 28.23 -62.49 -11.61
N TYR A 145 28.03 -61.58 -10.67
CA TYR A 145 26.74 -60.92 -10.48
C TYR A 145 26.55 -59.81 -11.50
N THR A 146 25.39 -59.77 -12.12
CA THR A 146 24.97 -58.69 -13.01
C THR A 146 23.62 -58.19 -12.53
N TYR A 147 23.47 -56.87 -12.49
CA TYR A 147 22.21 -56.21 -12.16
C TYR A 147 21.64 -55.52 -13.39
N ARG A 148 20.31 -55.42 -13.46
CA ARG A 148 19.61 -54.54 -14.39
C ARG A 148 18.41 -53.89 -13.72
N MET A 149 18.10 -52.68 -14.15
CA MET A 149 16.90 -51.96 -13.75
C MET A 149 15.92 -51.99 -14.92
N ILE A 150 14.67 -52.37 -14.66
CA ILE A 150 13.60 -52.47 -15.65
C ILE A 150 12.38 -51.69 -15.19
N GLU A 151 11.64 -51.14 -16.13
CA GLU A 151 10.32 -50.55 -15.89
C GLU A 151 9.31 -51.68 -15.67
N GLU A 152 8.45 -51.57 -14.65
CA GLU A 152 7.33 -52.50 -14.39
C GLU A 152 6.07 -52.15 -15.17
#